data_AF-A0A1M5RRA3-F1
#
_entry.id   AF-A0A1M5RRA3-F1
#
_cell.length_a   1.000
_cell.length_b   1.000
_cell.length_c   1.000
_cell.angle_alpha   90.00
_cell.angle_beta   90.00
_cell.angle_gamma   90.00
#
_symmetry.space_group_name_H-M   'P 1'
#
loop_
_entity.id
_entity.type
_entity.pdbx_description
1 polymer ?
#
loop_
_entity_poly.entity_id
_entity_poly.type
_entity_poly.pdbx_seq_one_letter_code
_entity_poly.pdbx_strand_id
1 'polypeptide(L)'
;MSEDINLKHNLFGYNRIEQEYDEIVALKGDLVMELHKGMTVKLVGDSRGYVPGNFKPGEEVTIVGFTLPYSNGETDHIIEVSNGSHKGWVKPSNIQRREYSSEIRVKMDAVLWKMQQRASAASGELFEVVYKSLSDDDRWNIPTQGLLEYSNFMVTRALSNLDEFGYILMQTIAKQYERSPTGERFILDPVRFDKGTTAILYLDKEGELVSVSNPITIRTTTEPSEIELDGYDYYIVLTGPSAGKKLYSHTGGLTTPVYKPKPVAPAPKPKSSAGIKIFISYARKDEKFKDALAEHLSGLRNNKIIEDWTDKELLAGDVWNDAICQVLEESKIILFLVSSTFMNSNYINEVEIKRALERNKEGDAIIIPIIIRPCDFKSLPLQKFAALPKNLKPISDWTSRDKAWLDVVDGLKKVIATL
;
A
#
# COMPACT_ATOMS: atom_id res chain seq x y z
N MET A 1 -6.43 -30.69 -31.46
CA MET A 1 -5.51 -30.66 -30.29
C MET A 1 -5.86 -29.40 -29.53
N SER A 2 -6.17 -29.51 -28.24
CA SER A 2 -6.38 -28.32 -27.41
C SER A 2 -5.05 -27.80 -26.90
N GLU A 3 -4.92 -26.48 -26.82
CA GLU A 3 -3.75 -25.78 -26.28
C GLU A 3 -4.17 -24.84 -25.15
N ASP A 4 -3.45 -24.90 -24.03
CA ASP A 4 -3.63 -23.96 -22.92
C ASP A 4 -2.72 -22.73 -23.12
N ILE A 5 -3.34 -21.57 -23.30
CA ILE A 5 -2.66 -20.31 -23.61
C ILE A 5 -2.79 -19.35 -22.43
N ASN A 6 -1.65 -18.82 -21.95
CA ASN A 6 -1.64 -17.79 -20.92
C ASN A 6 -2.08 -16.43 -21.49
N LEU A 7 -2.99 -15.77 -20.78
CA LEU A 7 -3.42 -14.42 -21.12
C LEU A 7 -2.41 -13.38 -20.63
N LYS A 8 -2.20 -12.33 -21.43
CA LYS A 8 -1.37 -11.18 -21.03
C LYS A 8 -1.98 -10.36 -19.89
N HIS A 9 -3.31 -10.37 -19.78
CA HIS A 9 -4.06 -9.66 -18.76
C HIS A 9 -5.01 -10.62 -18.07
N ASN A 10 -5.16 -10.46 -16.75
CA ASN A 10 -6.14 -11.17 -15.97
C ASN A 10 -7.55 -10.65 -16.32
N LEU A 11 -8.42 -11.54 -16.79
CA LEU A 11 -9.79 -11.24 -17.17
C LEU A 11 -10.73 -11.71 -16.07
N PHE A 12 -10.95 -10.89 -15.04
CA PHE A 12 -11.89 -11.22 -13.95
C PHE A 12 -11.56 -12.56 -13.25
N GLY A 13 -10.29 -12.82 -13.00
CA GLY A 13 -9.76 -14.02 -12.34
C GLY A 13 -9.28 -15.10 -13.31
N TYR A 14 -9.63 -14.98 -14.59
CA TYR A 14 -9.19 -15.90 -15.65
C TYR A 14 -7.87 -15.42 -16.24
N ASN A 15 -6.84 -16.25 -16.14
CA ASN A 15 -5.48 -15.95 -16.61
C ASN A 15 -5.02 -16.90 -17.72
N ARG A 16 -5.85 -17.86 -18.10
CA ARG A 16 -5.60 -18.85 -19.15
C ARG A 16 -6.87 -19.11 -19.96
N ILE A 17 -6.68 -19.50 -21.21
CA ILE A 17 -7.73 -20.02 -22.07
C ILE A 17 -7.33 -21.39 -22.59
N GLU A 18 -8.31 -22.26 -22.80
CA GLU A 18 -8.12 -23.45 -23.63
C GLU A 18 -8.67 -23.16 -25.02
N GLN A 19 -7.85 -23.39 -26.04
CA GLN A 19 -8.19 -23.15 -27.43
C GLN A 19 -8.14 -24.47 -28.20
N GLU A 20 -9.20 -24.74 -28.96
CA GLU A 20 -9.25 -25.81 -29.95
C GLU A 20 -9.37 -25.19 -31.34
N TYR A 21 -8.33 -25.37 -32.16
CA TYR A 21 -8.23 -24.72 -33.48
C TYR A 21 -8.34 -23.18 -33.34
N ASP A 22 -9.35 -22.56 -33.93
CA ASP A 22 -9.58 -21.10 -33.86
C ASP A 22 -10.67 -20.72 -32.83
N GLU A 23 -11.17 -21.68 -32.04
CA GLU A 23 -12.21 -21.44 -31.04
C GLU A 23 -11.68 -21.56 -29.61
N ILE A 24 -12.05 -20.60 -28.76
CA ILE A 24 -11.83 -20.69 -27.32
C ILE A 24 -12.91 -21.60 -26.74
N VAL A 25 -12.50 -22.67 -26.05
CA VAL A 25 -13.40 -23.69 -25.48
C VAL A 25 -13.48 -23.63 -23.96
N ALA A 26 -12.53 -22.98 -23.28
CA ALA A 26 -12.60 -22.77 -21.84
C ALA A 26 -11.89 -21.49 -21.37
N LEU A 27 -12.35 -20.94 -20.25
CA LEU A 27 -11.64 -19.94 -19.45
C LEU A 27 -11.17 -20.60 -18.15
N LYS A 28 -9.87 -20.48 -17.84
CA LYS A 28 -9.26 -21.04 -16.63
C LYS A 28 -8.60 -19.95 -15.78
N GLY A 29 -8.64 -20.13 -14.47
CA GLY A 29 -7.94 -19.26 -13.54
C GLY A 29 -7.72 -19.94 -12.20
N ASP A 30 -6.72 -19.48 -11.45
CA ASP A 30 -6.23 -20.19 -10.26
C ASP A 30 -7.18 -20.05 -9.05
N LEU A 31 -8.04 -19.01 -9.07
CA LEU A 31 -8.92 -18.63 -7.97
C LEU A 31 -10.41 -18.71 -8.34
N VAL A 32 -10.72 -19.15 -9.55
CA VAL A 32 -12.06 -19.13 -10.15
C VAL A 32 -12.52 -20.52 -10.55
N MET A 33 -13.84 -20.69 -10.66
CA MET A 33 -14.40 -21.85 -11.33
C MET A 33 -14.00 -21.83 -12.81
N GLU A 34 -13.50 -22.96 -13.30
CA GLU A 34 -13.23 -23.15 -14.72
C GLU A 34 -14.54 -23.18 -15.51
N LEU A 35 -14.60 -22.43 -16.61
CA LEU A 35 -15.78 -22.34 -17.45
C LEU A 35 -15.50 -22.99 -18.79
N HIS A 36 -16.38 -23.89 -19.22
CA HIS A 36 -16.25 -24.61 -20.48
C HIS A 36 -17.46 -24.39 -21.38
N LYS A 37 -17.24 -24.42 -22.70
CA LYS A 37 -18.31 -24.46 -23.68
C LYS A 37 -19.17 -25.70 -23.43
N GLY A 38 -20.50 -25.52 -23.41
CA GLY A 38 -21.48 -26.54 -23.06
C GLY A 38 -21.82 -26.62 -21.56
N MET A 39 -21.10 -25.92 -20.69
CA MET A 39 -21.41 -25.86 -19.26
C MET A 39 -22.71 -25.08 -19.01
N THR A 40 -23.56 -25.60 -18.13
CA THR A 40 -24.75 -24.87 -17.66
C THR A 40 -24.40 -24.13 -16.38
N VAL A 41 -24.71 -22.83 -16.35
CA VAL A 41 -24.38 -21.92 -15.25
C VAL A 41 -25.58 -21.05 -14.91
N LYS A 42 -25.64 -20.55 -13.68
CA LYS A 42 -26.70 -19.67 -13.21
C LYS A 42 -26.23 -18.22 -13.27
N LEU A 43 -27.01 -17.34 -13.90
CA LEU A 43 -26.68 -15.92 -13.96
C LEU A 43 -26.96 -15.25 -12.61
N VAL A 44 -25.98 -14.56 -12.04
CA VAL A 44 -26.09 -13.89 -10.73
C VAL A 44 -26.20 -12.36 -10.82
N GLY A 45 -25.92 -11.80 -12.00
CA GLY A 45 -25.88 -10.35 -12.23
C GLY A 45 -24.57 -9.70 -11.79
N ASP A 46 -24.27 -8.51 -12.34
CA ASP A 46 -23.09 -7.72 -11.98
C ASP A 46 -23.18 -7.15 -10.54
N SER A 47 -22.24 -6.27 -10.14
CA SER A 47 -22.25 -5.63 -8.83
C SER A 47 -23.52 -4.81 -8.53
N ARG A 48 -24.31 -4.46 -9.54
CA ARG A 48 -25.60 -3.76 -9.44
C ARG A 48 -26.78 -4.72 -9.64
N GLY A 49 -26.53 -6.02 -9.76
CA GLY A 49 -27.53 -7.03 -10.07
C GLY A 49 -27.98 -7.04 -11.54
N TYR A 50 -27.29 -6.33 -12.43
CA TYR A 50 -27.66 -6.25 -13.84
C TYR A 50 -27.22 -7.50 -14.61
N VAL A 51 -28.13 -8.00 -15.45
CA VAL A 51 -27.88 -9.03 -16.47
C VAL A 51 -28.42 -8.45 -17.79
N PRO A 52 -27.79 -8.70 -18.97
CA PRO A 52 -28.29 -8.20 -20.24
C PRO A 52 -29.78 -8.53 -20.47
N GLY A 53 -30.53 -7.58 -21.03
CA GLY A 53 -32.01 -7.55 -20.96
C GLY A 53 -32.79 -8.75 -21.50
N ASN A 54 -32.15 -9.65 -22.26
CA ASN A 54 -32.77 -10.91 -22.72
C ASN A 54 -32.65 -12.05 -21.70
N PHE A 55 -32.05 -11.78 -20.54
CA PHE A 55 -31.82 -12.75 -19.46
C PHE A 55 -32.25 -12.15 -18.11
N LYS A 56 -32.41 -13.02 -17.10
CA LYS A 56 -32.81 -12.66 -15.74
C LYS A 56 -31.77 -13.11 -14.71
N PRO A 57 -31.57 -12.37 -13.61
CA PRO A 57 -30.87 -12.88 -12.45
C PRO A 57 -31.52 -14.17 -11.94
N GLY A 58 -30.69 -15.17 -11.69
CA GLY A 58 -31.05 -16.53 -11.30
C GLY A 58 -31.37 -17.47 -12.45
N GLU A 59 -31.33 -17.03 -13.71
CA GLU A 59 -31.63 -17.87 -14.88
C GLU A 59 -30.48 -18.83 -15.18
N GLU A 60 -30.82 -20.09 -15.50
CA GLU A 60 -29.86 -21.07 -15.98
C GLU A 60 -29.64 -20.90 -17.48
N VAL A 61 -28.37 -20.78 -17.87
CA VAL A 61 -27.96 -20.60 -19.26
C VAL A 61 -26.80 -21.54 -19.58
N THR A 62 -26.72 -21.95 -20.84
CA THR A 62 -25.59 -22.73 -21.35
C THR A 62 -24.56 -21.81 -21.96
N ILE A 63 -23.29 -22.01 -21.61
CA ILE A 63 -22.16 -21.33 -22.26
C ILE A 63 -22.00 -21.90 -23.66
N VAL A 64 -22.08 -21.05 -24.68
CA VAL A 64 -22.02 -21.46 -26.09
C VAL A 64 -20.74 -21.00 -26.78
N GLY A 65 -19.99 -20.08 -26.19
CA GLY A 65 -18.72 -19.61 -26.73
C GLY A 65 -18.03 -18.60 -25.82
N PHE A 66 -16.79 -18.27 -26.19
CA PHE A 66 -15.98 -17.26 -25.55
C PHE A 66 -15.33 -16.36 -26.61
N THR A 67 -14.96 -15.15 -26.21
CA THR A 67 -14.13 -14.26 -27.01
C THR A 67 -13.10 -13.57 -26.12
N LEU A 68 -12.06 -12.98 -26.71
CA LEU A 68 -11.17 -12.10 -25.96
C LEU A 68 -11.69 -10.65 -26.05
N PRO A 69 -11.44 -9.82 -25.03
CA PRO A 69 -11.74 -8.40 -25.16
C PRO A 69 -10.94 -7.82 -26.35
N TYR A 70 -11.55 -6.90 -27.11
CA TYR A 70 -10.82 -6.16 -28.15
C TYR A 70 -9.58 -5.50 -27.54
N SER A 71 -8.55 -5.25 -28.35
CA SER A 71 -7.19 -4.82 -27.96
C SER A 71 -7.09 -3.60 -27.02
N ASN A 72 -8.19 -2.90 -26.77
CA ASN A 72 -8.29 -1.74 -25.86
C ASN A 72 -9.17 -1.98 -24.61
N GLY A 73 -9.64 -3.21 -24.35
CA GLY A 73 -10.43 -3.53 -23.15
C GLY A 73 -11.86 -2.98 -23.17
N GLU A 74 -12.40 -2.56 -24.32
CA GLU A 74 -13.69 -1.85 -24.40
C GLU A 74 -14.93 -2.74 -24.11
N THR A 75 -14.79 -4.06 -24.11
CA THR A 75 -15.89 -4.97 -23.77
C THR A 75 -15.46 -6.09 -22.85
N ASP A 76 -16.05 -6.09 -21.66
CA ASP A 76 -15.92 -7.14 -20.65
C ASP A 76 -16.87 -8.33 -20.89
N HIS A 77 -17.74 -8.26 -21.91
CA HIS A 77 -18.74 -9.29 -22.20
C HIS A 77 -18.11 -10.39 -23.07
N ILE A 78 -17.32 -11.24 -22.43
CA ILE A 78 -16.44 -12.20 -23.11
C ILE A 78 -17.01 -13.63 -23.16
N ILE A 79 -18.18 -13.87 -22.57
CA ILE A 79 -18.81 -15.18 -22.48
C ILE A 79 -20.14 -15.13 -23.23
N GLU A 80 -20.31 -15.92 -24.27
CA GLU A 80 -21.58 -16.07 -24.96
C GLU A 80 -22.41 -17.15 -24.26
N VAL A 81 -23.65 -16.79 -23.89
CA VAL A 81 -24.59 -17.69 -23.22
C VAL A 81 -25.90 -17.79 -23.97
N SER A 82 -26.61 -18.90 -23.79
CA SER A 82 -27.91 -19.19 -24.38
C SER A 82 -28.89 -19.73 -23.34
N ASN A 83 -30.13 -19.24 -23.36
CA ASN A 83 -31.26 -19.83 -22.60
C ASN A 83 -32.18 -20.69 -23.50
N GLY A 84 -31.71 -21.05 -24.70
CA GLY A 84 -32.47 -21.79 -25.72
C GLY A 84 -33.35 -20.92 -26.61
N SER A 85 -33.80 -19.75 -26.14
CA SER A 85 -34.61 -18.80 -26.93
C SER A 85 -33.78 -17.63 -27.47
N HIS A 86 -32.78 -17.19 -26.72
CA HIS A 86 -31.91 -16.07 -27.03
C HIS A 86 -30.44 -16.42 -26.76
N LYS A 87 -29.56 -15.84 -27.56
CA LYS A 87 -28.11 -15.79 -27.30
C LYS A 87 -27.69 -14.37 -26.96
N GLY A 88 -26.68 -14.24 -26.12
CA GLY A 88 -26.11 -12.95 -25.79
C GLY A 88 -24.80 -13.07 -25.01
N TRP A 89 -24.07 -11.96 -24.97
CA TRP A 89 -22.78 -11.89 -24.31
C TRP A 89 -22.94 -11.37 -22.88
N VAL A 90 -22.32 -12.05 -21.92
CA VAL A 90 -22.29 -11.71 -20.50
C VAL A 90 -20.85 -11.53 -20.02
N LYS A 91 -20.70 -10.79 -18.91
CA LYS A 91 -19.41 -10.66 -18.22
C LYS A 91 -19.15 -11.89 -17.36
N PRO A 92 -17.89 -12.24 -17.06
CA PRO A 92 -17.59 -13.30 -16.09
C PRO A 92 -18.25 -13.07 -14.72
N SER A 93 -18.36 -11.82 -14.28
CA SER A 93 -19.06 -11.44 -13.05
C SER A 93 -20.56 -11.71 -13.06
N ASN A 94 -21.17 -11.94 -14.24
CA ASN A 94 -22.57 -12.34 -14.33
C ASN A 94 -22.78 -13.83 -14.03
N ILE A 95 -21.74 -14.67 -14.02
CA ILE A 95 -21.83 -16.12 -13.76
C ILE A 95 -21.43 -16.44 -12.32
N GLN A 96 -20.31 -15.89 -11.87
CA GLN A 96 -19.83 -16.05 -10.51
C GLN A 96 -19.70 -14.67 -9.87
N ARG A 97 -20.42 -14.48 -8.75
CA ARG A 97 -20.40 -13.24 -7.99
C ARG A 97 -19.08 -13.11 -7.25
N ARG A 98 -18.70 -11.87 -6.99
CA ARG A 98 -17.61 -11.45 -6.09
C ARG A 98 -17.95 -11.82 -4.63
N GLU A 99 -18.10 -13.10 -4.34
CA GLU A 99 -18.10 -13.55 -2.95
C GLU A 99 -16.66 -13.88 -2.59
N TYR A 100 -16.03 -12.95 -1.87
CA TYR A 100 -14.80 -13.22 -1.13
C TYR A 100 -15.12 -14.24 -0.04
N SER A 101 -15.20 -15.51 -0.43
CA SER A 101 -15.25 -16.60 0.53
C SER A 101 -13.95 -16.58 1.33
N SER A 102 -14.00 -17.05 2.57
CA SER A 102 -12.80 -17.24 3.39
C SER A 102 -11.73 -18.07 2.66
N GLU A 103 -12.16 -19.00 1.80
CA GLU A 103 -11.27 -19.85 1.01
C GLU A 103 -10.52 -19.07 -0.09
N ILE A 104 -11.20 -18.15 -0.78
CA ILE A 104 -10.58 -17.29 -1.80
C ILE A 104 -9.54 -16.37 -1.15
N ARG A 105 -9.87 -15.77 -0.01
CA ARG A 105 -8.94 -14.91 0.73
C ARG A 105 -7.67 -15.65 1.14
N VAL A 106 -7.81 -16.88 1.66
CA VAL A 106 -6.68 -17.74 2.01
C VAL A 106 -5.81 -18.03 0.78
N LYS A 107 -6.41 -18.33 -0.37
CA LYS A 107 -5.65 -18.59 -1.61
C LYS A 107 -4.91 -17.35 -2.11
N MET A 108 -5.49 -16.16 -1.98
CA MET A 108 -4.82 -14.92 -2.39
C MET A 108 -3.69 -14.53 -1.44
N ASP A 109 -3.87 -14.69 -0.14
CA ASP A 109 -2.80 -14.47 0.84
C ASP A 109 -1.64 -15.43 0.59
N ALA A 110 -1.92 -16.66 0.13
CA ALA A 110 -0.89 -17.59 -0.33
C ALA A 110 -0.16 -17.12 -1.60
N VAL A 111 -0.84 -16.42 -2.53
CA VAL A 111 -0.19 -15.77 -3.69
C VAL A 111 0.75 -14.66 -3.22
N LEU A 112 0.30 -13.76 -2.35
CA LEU A 112 1.15 -12.72 -1.78
C LEU A 112 2.40 -13.32 -1.13
N TRP A 113 2.20 -14.30 -0.25
CA TRP A 113 3.29 -14.99 0.43
C TRP A 113 4.28 -15.61 -0.57
N LYS A 114 3.79 -16.31 -1.59
CA LYS A 114 4.63 -16.90 -2.64
C LYS A 114 5.44 -15.83 -3.38
N MET A 115 4.86 -14.67 -3.67
CA MET A 115 5.57 -13.59 -4.36
C MET A 115 6.61 -12.93 -3.46
N GLN A 116 6.32 -12.74 -2.17
CA GLN A 116 7.28 -12.23 -1.19
C GLN A 116 8.51 -13.14 -1.06
N GLN A 117 8.34 -14.46 -1.09
CA GLN A 117 9.46 -15.41 -1.06
C GLN A 117 10.35 -15.37 -2.32
N ARG A 118 9.81 -14.90 -3.44
CA ARG A 118 10.53 -14.80 -4.73
C ARG A 118 11.15 -13.42 -4.96
N ALA A 119 10.70 -12.41 -4.23
CA ALA A 119 11.14 -11.04 -4.36
C ALA A 119 12.26 -10.69 -3.36
N SER A 120 12.89 -9.53 -3.55
CA SER A 120 13.74 -8.97 -2.50
C SER A 120 12.88 -8.63 -1.26
N ALA A 121 13.46 -8.67 -0.06
CA ALA A 121 12.70 -8.28 1.14
C ALA A 121 12.16 -6.82 1.05
N ALA A 122 12.86 -5.91 0.36
CA ALA A 122 12.36 -4.55 0.13
C ALA A 122 11.10 -4.57 -0.77
N SER A 123 11.14 -5.31 -1.87
CA SER A 123 9.98 -5.47 -2.76
C SER A 123 8.82 -6.21 -2.08
N GLY A 124 9.12 -7.18 -1.20
CA GLY A 124 8.13 -7.91 -0.43
C GLY A 124 7.35 -7.03 0.55
N GLU A 125 8.01 -6.04 1.16
CA GLU A 125 7.35 -5.01 1.98
C GLU A 125 6.40 -4.16 1.13
N LEU A 126 6.85 -3.66 -0.03
CA LEU A 126 5.99 -2.93 -0.98
C LEU A 126 4.77 -3.76 -1.39
N PHE A 127 4.99 -5.02 -1.74
CA PHE A 127 3.91 -5.92 -2.17
C PHE A 127 2.84 -6.10 -1.11
N GLU A 128 3.24 -6.22 0.16
CA GLU A 128 2.31 -6.39 1.26
C GLU A 128 1.49 -5.12 1.52
N VAL A 129 2.17 -3.98 1.57
CA VAL A 129 1.56 -2.66 1.78
C VAL A 129 0.53 -2.39 0.69
N VAL A 130 0.93 -2.53 -0.58
CA VAL A 130 0.02 -2.35 -1.72
C VAL A 130 -1.08 -3.41 -1.69
N TYR A 131 -0.76 -4.70 -1.55
CA TYR A 131 -1.80 -5.75 -1.55
C TYR A 131 -2.90 -5.51 -0.52
N LYS A 132 -2.52 -5.13 0.70
CA LYS A 132 -3.48 -4.95 1.80
C LYS A 132 -4.32 -3.67 1.65
N SER A 133 -3.86 -2.64 0.95
CA SER A 133 -4.66 -1.44 0.66
C SER A 133 -5.64 -1.63 -0.51
N LEU A 134 -5.37 -2.60 -1.39
CA LEU A 134 -6.24 -2.89 -2.53
C LEU A 134 -7.63 -3.33 -2.08
N SER A 135 -8.63 -2.85 -2.84
CA SER A 135 -9.98 -3.37 -2.76
C SER A 135 -10.01 -4.86 -3.11
N ASP A 136 -11.04 -5.56 -2.62
CA ASP A 136 -11.31 -6.93 -2.99
C ASP A 136 -11.40 -7.10 -4.53
N ASP A 137 -11.91 -6.13 -5.26
CA ASP A 137 -11.95 -6.19 -6.72
C ASP A 137 -10.55 -6.10 -7.36
N ASP A 138 -9.71 -5.22 -6.84
CA ASP A 138 -8.37 -5.00 -7.38
C ASP A 138 -7.47 -6.20 -7.10
N ARG A 139 -7.56 -6.79 -5.89
CA ARG A 139 -6.72 -7.94 -5.55
C ARG A 139 -6.98 -9.15 -6.43
N TRP A 140 -8.20 -9.28 -6.94
CA TRP A 140 -8.58 -10.37 -7.84
C TRP A 140 -7.94 -10.27 -9.23
N ASN A 141 -7.64 -9.05 -9.67
CA ASN A 141 -6.97 -8.80 -10.94
C ASN A 141 -5.44 -8.90 -10.83
N ILE A 142 -4.91 -9.18 -9.64
CA ILE A 142 -3.48 -9.38 -9.45
C ILE A 142 -2.99 -10.55 -10.31
N PRO A 143 -1.91 -10.38 -11.09
CA PRO A 143 -1.28 -11.48 -11.81
C PRO A 143 -0.72 -12.53 -10.86
N THR A 144 -1.09 -13.81 -11.01
CA THR A 144 -0.71 -14.88 -10.06
C THR A 144 0.48 -15.73 -10.49
N GLN A 145 0.87 -15.67 -11.77
CA GLN A 145 1.79 -16.65 -12.36
C GLN A 145 3.27 -16.21 -12.28
N GLY A 146 3.57 -14.94 -12.59
CA GLY A 146 4.93 -14.44 -12.70
C GLY A 146 5.25 -13.28 -11.76
N LEU A 147 6.50 -13.25 -11.28
CA LEU A 147 6.98 -12.21 -10.36
C LEU A 147 7.05 -10.84 -11.06
N LEU A 148 7.41 -10.81 -12.34
CA LEU A 148 7.52 -9.57 -13.10
C LEU A 148 6.16 -8.90 -13.27
N GLU A 149 5.14 -9.67 -13.68
CA GLU A 149 3.77 -9.18 -13.86
C GLU A 149 3.17 -8.75 -12.52
N TYR A 150 3.41 -9.52 -11.45
CA TYR A 150 2.99 -9.15 -10.10
C TYR A 150 3.68 -7.86 -9.64
N SER A 151 5.00 -7.76 -9.82
CA SER A 151 5.75 -6.57 -9.46
C SER A 151 5.28 -5.36 -10.24
N ASN A 152 5.06 -5.50 -11.55
CA ASN A 152 4.54 -4.43 -12.39
C ASN A 152 3.15 -3.99 -11.92
N PHE A 153 2.25 -4.94 -11.61
CA PHE A 153 0.94 -4.61 -11.07
C PHE A 153 1.04 -3.80 -9.77
N MET A 154 1.89 -4.24 -8.83
CA MET A 154 2.09 -3.56 -7.55
C MET A 154 2.70 -2.16 -7.72
N VAL A 155 3.73 -2.04 -8.57
CA VAL A 155 4.37 -0.75 -8.85
C VAL A 155 3.42 0.18 -9.61
N THR A 156 2.64 -0.32 -10.57
CA THR A 156 1.60 0.47 -11.24
C THR A 156 0.57 1.01 -10.25
N ARG A 157 0.13 0.18 -9.30
CA ARG A 157 -0.79 0.63 -8.25
C ARG A 157 -0.16 1.65 -7.30
N ALA A 158 1.11 1.48 -6.95
CA ALA A 158 1.86 2.46 -6.17
C ALA A 158 1.98 3.80 -6.91
N LEU A 159 2.40 3.78 -8.18
CA LEU A 159 2.58 4.98 -9.02
C LEU A 159 1.27 5.71 -9.34
N SER A 160 0.14 5.00 -9.34
CA SER A 160 -1.18 5.62 -9.56
C SER A 160 -1.72 6.33 -8.31
N ASN A 161 -1.14 6.06 -7.12
CA ASN A 161 -1.55 6.63 -5.83
C ASN A 161 -0.29 7.03 -5.05
N LEU A 162 0.51 7.93 -5.61
CA LEU A 162 1.80 8.36 -5.05
C LEU A 162 1.67 9.08 -3.70
N ASP A 163 0.50 9.62 -3.41
CA ASP A 163 0.13 10.18 -2.12
C ASP A 163 -0.03 9.11 -1.03
N GLU A 164 -0.32 7.86 -1.41
CA GLU A 164 -0.49 6.71 -0.51
C GLU A 164 0.73 5.76 -0.48
N PHE A 165 1.47 5.63 -1.59
CA PHE A 165 2.58 4.67 -1.70
C PHE A 165 3.92 5.27 -2.13
N GLY A 166 4.02 6.59 -2.30
CA GLY A 166 5.23 7.26 -2.77
C GLY A 166 6.41 6.99 -1.86
N TYR A 167 6.22 7.06 -0.54
CA TYR A 167 7.29 6.87 0.43
C TYR A 167 7.79 5.42 0.48
N ILE A 168 6.88 4.44 0.53
CA ILE A 168 7.28 3.02 0.53
C ILE A 168 7.98 2.64 -0.78
N LEU A 169 7.58 3.22 -1.91
CA LEU A 169 8.24 3.01 -3.20
C LEU A 169 9.66 3.61 -3.20
N MET A 170 9.85 4.81 -2.65
CA MET A 170 11.18 5.41 -2.42
C MET A 170 12.05 4.54 -1.52
N GLN A 171 11.52 4.08 -0.39
CA GLN A 171 12.23 3.21 0.55
C GLN A 171 12.60 1.86 -0.07
N THR A 172 11.72 1.31 -0.89
CA THR A 172 11.98 0.06 -1.61
C THR A 172 13.18 0.22 -2.53
N ILE A 173 13.21 1.31 -3.29
CA ILE A 173 14.32 1.66 -4.17
C ILE A 173 15.58 1.89 -3.32
N ALA A 174 15.54 2.75 -2.30
CA ALA A 174 16.69 3.03 -1.41
C ALA A 174 17.29 1.75 -0.78
N LYS A 175 16.45 0.83 -0.28
CA LYS A 175 16.91 -0.46 0.26
C LYS A 175 17.55 -1.36 -0.81
N GLN A 176 17.11 -1.28 -2.06
CA GLN A 176 17.78 -1.97 -3.17
C GLN A 176 19.17 -1.37 -3.45
N TYR A 177 19.35 -0.05 -3.29
CA TYR A 177 20.69 0.56 -3.34
C TYR A 177 21.60 0.02 -2.23
N GLU A 178 21.12 -0.08 -1.00
CA GLU A 178 21.93 -0.49 0.16
C GLU A 178 22.35 -1.97 0.10
N ARG A 179 21.46 -2.85 -0.38
CA ARG A 179 21.67 -4.31 -0.36
C ARG A 179 22.46 -4.84 -1.55
N SER A 180 22.75 -3.99 -2.54
CA SER A 180 23.32 -4.42 -3.81
C SER A 180 24.59 -3.63 -4.18
N PRO A 181 25.76 -4.07 -3.69
CA PRO A 181 27.05 -3.53 -4.13
C PRO A 181 27.39 -3.89 -5.58
N THR A 182 26.57 -4.61 -6.34
CA THR A 182 26.87 -5.00 -7.74
C THR A 182 25.63 -5.25 -8.62
N GLY A 183 24.42 -5.19 -8.05
CA GLY A 183 23.18 -5.47 -8.78
C GLY A 183 22.35 -4.23 -9.08
N GLU A 184 21.21 -4.46 -9.72
CA GLU A 184 20.30 -3.41 -10.18
C GLU A 184 19.75 -2.59 -8.99
N ARG A 185 19.81 -1.27 -9.13
CA ARG A 185 19.44 -0.28 -8.09
C ARG A 185 18.17 0.50 -8.45
N PHE A 186 17.43 0.00 -9.42
CA PHE A 186 16.26 0.68 -9.96
C PHE A 186 15.12 -0.33 -10.09
N ILE A 187 13.89 0.19 -10.07
CA ILE A 187 12.70 -0.60 -10.34
C ILE A 187 12.19 -0.15 -11.71
N LEU A 188 11.67 -1.06 -12.51
CA LEU A 188 11.00 -0.69 -13.77
C LEU A 188 9.83 0.27 -13.45
N ASP A 189 9.64 1.31 -14.27
CA ASP A 189 8.40 2.09 -14.28
C ASP A 189 7.44 1.47 -15.32
N PRO A 190 6.50 0.60 -14.90
CA PRO A 190 5.55 -0.04 -15.81
C PRO A 190 4.49 0.92 -16.37
N VAL A 191 4.37 2.14 -15.83
CA VAL A 191 3.39 3.14 -16.28
C VAL A 191 3.92 3.92 -17.48
N ARG A 192 5.25 3.97 -17.65
CA ARG A 192 5.93 4.73 -18.73
C ARG A 192 6.82 3.84 -19.59
N PHE A 193 6.32 2.66 -19.93
CA PHE A 193 7.02 1.65 -20.73
C PHE A 193 6.21 1.25 -21.97
N ASP A 194 6.86 1.12 -23.14
CA ASP A 194 6.24 0.60 -24.37
C ASP A 194 7.18 -0.33 -25.19
N LYS A 195 6.76 -0.74 -26.39
CA LYS A 195 7.58 -1.53 -27.31
C LYS A 195 8.72 -0.69 -27.90
N GLY A 196 9.80 -0.55 -27.15
CA GLY A 196 11.05 0.09 -27.60
C GLY A 196 11.54 1.20 -26.68
N THR A 197 10.70 1.65 -25.74
CA THR A 197 11.10 2.59 -24.69
C THR A 197 11.08 1.94 -23.31
N THR A 198 12.07 2.28 -22.49
CA THR A 198 12.15 1.81 -21.11
C THR A 198 12.09 3.00 -20.17
N ALA A 199 11.34 2.88 -19.09
CA ALA A 199 11.43 3.82 -17.98
C ALA A 199 11.80 3.07 -16.71
N ILE A 200 12.62 3.73 -15.89
CA ILE A 200 13.03 3.21 -14.59
C ILE A 200 12.75 4.25 -13.52
N LEU A 201 12.34 3.75 -12.36
CA LEU A 201 12.23 4.51 -11.13
C LEU A 201 13.59 4.61 -10.47
N TYR A 202 13.91 5.83 -10.03
CA TYR A 202 15.24 6.23 -9.61
C TYR A 202 15.12 7.27 -8.48
N LEU A 203 16.13 7.38 -7.60
CA LEU A 203 16.18 8.45 -6.58
C LEU A 203 17.20 9.51 -6.96
N ASP A 204 16.75 10.75 -7.16
CA ASP A 204 17.64 11.87 -7.50
C ASP A 204 18.58 12.26 -6.33
N LYS A 205 19.42 13.29 -6.55
CA LYS A 205 20.42 13.71 -5.55
C LYS A 205 19.78 14.34 -4.30
N GLU A 206 18.54 14.82 -4.41
CA GLU A 206 17.73 15.29 -3.30
C GLU A 206 17.02 14.14 -2.57
N GLY A 207 17.06 12.92 -3.13
CA GLY A 207 16.42 11.73 -2.60
C GLY A 207 14.98 11.58 -3.06
N GLU A 208 14.54 12.37 -4.04
CA GLU A 208 13.16 12.32 -4.57
C GLU A 208 13.01 11.18 -5.57
N LEU A 209 11.82 10.57 -5.59
CA LEU A 209 11.45 9.58 -6.58
C LEU A 209 11.29 10.26 -7.94
N VAL A 210 11.98 9.75 -8.94
CA VAL A 210 11.85 10.19 -10.32
C VAL A 210 11.66 9.00 -11.25
N SER A 211 10.98 9.23 -12.37
CA SER A 211 10.91 8.29 -13.48
C SER A 211 11.78 8.79 -14.62
N VAL A 212 12.76 8.00 -15.03
CA VAL A 212 13.74 8.35 -16.07
C VAL A 212 13.41 7.60 -17.36
N SER A 213 13.20 8.34 -18.45
CA SER A 213 12.80 7.81 -19.75
C SER A 213 14.01 7.50 -20.64
N ASN A 214 14.06 6.28 -21.17
CA ASN A 214 15.09 5.74 -22.05
C ASN A 214 16.53 5.90 -21.56
N PRO A 215 16.84 5.60 -20.29
CA PRO A 215 18.21 5.70 -19.83
C PRO A 215 19.09 4.64 -20.46
N ILE A 216 20.30 5.04 -20.82
CA ILE A 216 21.42 4.12 -21.06
C ILE A 216 22.05 3.85 -19.70
N THR A 217 22.03 2.59 -19.27
CA THR A 217 22.68 2.14 -18.04
C THR A 217 24.11 1.69 -18.33
N ILE A 218 25.11 2.43 -17.85
CA ILE A 218 26.53 2.11 -18.03
C ILE A 218 27.08 1.58 -16.70
N ARG A 219 27.63 0.36 -16.70
CA ARG A 219 28.36 -0.16 -15.52
C ARG A 219 29.77 0.39 -15.52
N THR A 220 30.17 1.09 -14.46
CA THR A 220 31.55 1.60 -14.34
C THR A 220 32.51 0.46 -13.98
N THR A 221 33.73 0.52 -14.52
CA THR A 221 34.75 -0.53 -14.35
C THR A 221 35.56 -0.39 -13.07
N THR A 222 35.55 0.80 -12.45
CA THR A 222 36.29 1.14 -11.22
C THR A 222 35.55 0.73 -9.95
N GLU A 223 34.22 0.77 -9.97
CA GLU A 223 33.36 0.22 -8.94
C GLU A 223 32.21 -0.53 -9.61
N PRO A 224 32.22 -1.89 -9.65
CA PRO A 224 31.18 -2.69 -10.32
C PRO A 224 29.75 -2.44 -9.83
N SER A 225 29.60 -1.61 -8.80
CA SER A 225 28.39 -1.20 -8.10
C SER A 225 27.72 0.06 -8.66
N GLU A 226 28.48 0.92 -9.34
CA GLU A 226 27.98 2.21 -9.79
C GLU A 226 27.45 2.08 -11.23
N ILE A 227 26.15 2.30 -11.38
CA ILE A 227 25.50 2.41 -12.69
C ILE A 227 25.30 3.90 -12.96
N GLU A 228 25.99 4.41 -13.98
CA GLU A 228 25.74 5.74 -14.50
C GLU A 228 24.51 5.69 -15.40
N LEU A 229 23.55 6.58 -15.11
CA LEU A 229 22.43 6.85 -16.00
C LEU A 229 22.83 7.99 -16.92
N ASP A 230 23.00 7.68 -18.19
CA ASP A 230 23.29 8.65 -19.24
C ASP A 230 22.33 8.45 -20.42
N GLY A 231 22.31 9.38 -21.37
CA GLY A 231 21.58 9.24 -22.62
C GLY A 231 20.05 9.15 -22.48
N TYR A 232 19.49 9.50 -21.32
CA TYR A 232 18.03 9.55 -21.11
C TYR A 232 17.42 10.78 -21.81
N ASP A 233 16.15 10.68 -22.21
CA ASP A 233 15.45 11.76 -22.91
C ASP A 233 15.01 12.86 -21.92
N TYR A 234 14.35 12.42 -20.84
CA TYR A 234 13.85 13.26 -19.77
C TYR A 234 13.63 12.43 -18.50
N TYR A 235 13.49 13.12 -17.37
CA TYR A 235 12.93 12.53 -16.16
C TYR A 235 11.77 13.37 -15.63
N ILE A 236 10.86 12.71 -14.92
CA ILE A 236 9.71 13.33 -14.26
C ILE A 236 9.90 13.13 -12.76
N VAL A 237 9.84 14.24 -12.01
CA VAL A 237 9.83 14.18 -10.55
C VAL A 237 8.46 13.70 -10.08
N LEU A 238 8.44 12.62 -9.30
CA LEU A 238 7.21 11.97 -8.83
C LEU A 238 6.85 12.37 -7.41
N THR A 239 7.83 12.69 -6.57
CA THR A 239 7.63 13.08 -5.17
C THR A 239 8.28 14.42 -4.84
N GLY A 240 7.88 15.01 -3.71
CA GLY A 240 8.52 16.21 -3.16
C GLY A 240 8.09 17.53 -3.81
N PRO A 241 8.76 18.65 -3.47
CA PRO A 241 8.33 20.00 -3.84
C PRO A 241 8.31 20.28 -5.35
N SER A 242 8.99 19.44 -6.15
CA SER A 242 9.04 19.55 -7.60
C SER A 242 8.19 18.49 -8.31
N ALA A 243 7.32 17.77 -7.61
CA ALA A 243 6.47 16.74 -8.20
C ALA A 243 5.70 17.25 -9.43
N GLY A 244 5.67 16.43 -10.48
CA GLY A 244 5.09 16.74 -11.78
C GLY A 244 6.02 17.51 -12.74
N LYS A 245 7.17 18.01 -12.27
CA LYS A 245 8.13 18.71 -13.13
C LYS A 245 8.81 17.71 -14.07
N LYS A 246 8.77 18.03 -15.37
CA LYS A 246 9.49 17.31 -16.43
C LYS A 246 10.78 18.05 -16.78
N LEU A 247 11.90 17.34 -16.77
CA LEU A 247 13.23 17.89 -17.00
C LEU A 247 13.93 17.09 -18.09
N TYR A 248 14.42 17.76 -19.12
CA TYR A 248 15.06 17.12 -20.27
C TYR A 248 16.57 17.12 -20.14
N SER A 249 17.22 16.05 -20.60
CA SER A 249 18.69 15.91 -20.53
C SER A 249 19.43 17.11 -21.14
N HIS A 250 19.01 17.55 -22.33
CA HIS A 250 19.65 18.61 -23.11
C HIS A 250 19.48 20.05 -22.57
N THR A 251 18.58 20.30 -21.62
CA THR A 251 18.34 21.65 -21.05
C THR A 251 18.84 21.83 -19.62
N GLY A 252 19.54 20.84 -19.08
CA GLY A 252 20.01 20.82 -17.68
C GLY A 252 19.40 19.69 -16.86
N GLY A 253 19.31 18.49 -17.44
CA GLY A 253 18.85 17.29 -16.73
C GLY A 253 19.81 16.84 -15.62
N LEU A 254 19.49 15.70 -14.97
CA LEU A 254 20.30 15.01 -13.95
C LEU A 254 21.80 15.24 -14.18
N THR A 255 22.44 15.99 -13.29
CA THR A 255 23.89 16.18 -13.26
C THR A 255 24.53 14.95 -12.60
N THR A 256 25.46 14.27 -13.27
CA THR A 256 26.23 13.10 -12.78
C THR A 256 26.87 13.33 -11.39
N PRO A 257 26.97 12.34 -10.47
CA PRO A 257 26.16 11.13 -10.25
C PRO A 257 25.27 11.24 -8.98
N VAL A 258 23.96 11.05 -9.13
CA VAL A 258 23.22 9.79 -8.86
C VAL A 258 23.67 8.95 -7.64
N TYR A 259 23.10 9.29 -6.47
CA TYR A 259 23.11 8.65 -5.14
C TYR A 259 24.35 7.80 -4.74
N LYS A 260 25.25 8.43 -3.98
CA LYS A 260 25.98 7.71 -2.91
C LYS A 260 25.00 7.56 -1.74
N PRO A 261 24.73 6.35 -1.21
CA PRO A 261 23.91 6.21 -0.01
C PRO A 261 24.50 7.01 1.14
N LYS A 262 23.96 8.20 1.34
CA LYS A 262 23.96 8.82 2.66
C LYS A 262 22.87 8.07 3.44
N PRO A 263 23.06 7.84 4.75
CA PRO A 263 21.94 7.44 5.62
C PRO A 263 20.77 8.36 5.26
N VAL A 264 19.61 7.78 4.92
CA VAL A 264 18.42 8.54 4.52
C VAL A 264 18.28 9.70 5.49
N ALA A 265 18.53 10.91 5.01
CA ALA A 265 18.42 12.08 5.86
C ALA A 265 16.95 12.16 6.29
N PRO A 266 16.66 12.32 7.59
CA PRO A 266 15.29 12.45 8.06
C PRO A 266 14.61 13.58 7.30
N ALA A 267 13.30 13.40 7.03
CA ALA A 267 12.47 14.32 6.27
C ALA A 267 12.76 15.79 6.64
N PRO A 268 12.73 16.73 5.68
CA PRO A 268 13.08 18.11 5.93
C PRO A 268 12.27 18.70 7.09
N LYS A 269 12.99 19.17 8.12
CA LYS A 269 12.41 19.78 9.31
C LYS A 269 11.50 20.94 8.90
N PRO A 270 10.21 20.94 9.27
CA PRO A 270 9.36 22.10 9.02
C PRO A 270 9.90 23.31 9.79
N LYS A 271 10.12 24.41 9.07
CA LYS A 271 10.40 25.72 9.66
C LYS A 271 9.18 26.17 10.46
N SER A 272 9.40 26.56 11.71
CA SER A 272 8.40 27.00 12.69
C SER A 272 7.51 28.14 12.21
N SER A 273 6.19 27.98 12.32
CA SER A 273 5.27 28.94 12.97
C SER A 273 3.81 28.47 12.95
N ALA A 274 3.50 27.49 13.80
CA ALA A 274 2.18 27.18 14.40
C ALA A 274 2.45 26.14 15.53
N GLY A 275 1.47 25.85 16.41
CA GLY A 275 1.66 25.11 17.67
C GLY A 275 2.34 23.71 17.56
N ILE A 276 2.58 23.05 18.70
CA ILE A 276 3.25 21.73 18.70
C ILE A 276 2.34 20.67 18.06
N LYS A 277 2.80 20.02 16.99
CA LYS A 277 2.10 18.89 16.36
C LYS A 277 2.17 17.62 17.21
N ILE A 278 1.01 17.02 17.43
CA ILE A 278 0.84 15.78 18.20
C ILE A 278 0.24 14.68 17.30
N PHE A 279 0.82 13.49 17.35
CA PHE A 279 0.27 12.28 16.74
C PHE A 279 -0.31 11.35 17.83
N ILE A 280 -1.50 10.78 17.58
CA ILE A 280 -2.16 9.85 18.50
C ILE A 280 -2.37 8.50 17.79
N SER A 281 -1.66 7.47 18.24
CA SER A 281 -1.80 6.08 17.78
C SER A 281 -2.61 5.26 18.78
N TYR A 282 -3.68 4.60 18.30
CA TYR A 282 -4.63 3.86 19.12
C TYR A 282 -5.29 2.72 18.34
N ALA A 283 -5.63 1.62 19.03
CA ALA A 283 -6.43 0.56 18.41
C ALA A 283 -7.87 1.02 18.17
N ARG A 284 -8.49 0.67 17.03
CA ARG A 284 -9.91 0.97 16.72
C ARG A 284 -10.87 0.69 17.87
N LYS A 285 -10.67 -0.45 18.55
CA LYS A 285 -11.52 -0.87 19.68
C LYS A 285 -11.46 0.09 20.87
N ASP A 286 -10.48 0.99 20.88
CA ASP A 286 -10.23 1.98 21.92
C ASP A 286 -10.47 3.42 21.43
N GLU A 287 -11.16 3.62 20.30
CA GLU A 287 -11.52 4.95 19.74
C GLU A 287 -12.16 5.89 20.78
N LYS A 288 -13.02 5.34 21.64
CA LYS A 288 -13.65 6.10 22.74
C LYS A 288 -12.66 6.73 23.71
N PHE A 289 -11.47 6.14 23.88
CA PHE A 289 -10.40 6.73 24.70
C PHE A 289 -9.69 7.86 23.96
N LYS A 290 -9.50 7.72 22.64
CA LYS A 290 -8.96 8.80 21.80
C LYS A 290 -9.89 10.01 21.83
N ASP A 291 -11.20 9.81 21.67
CA ASP A 291 -12.18 10.91 21.67
C ASP A 291 -12.21 11.64 23.02
N ALA A 292 -12.17 10.89 24.13
CA ALA A 292 -12.09 11.50 25.45
C ALA A 292 -10.78 12.30 25.64
N LEU A 293 -9.64 11.76 25.22
CA LEU A 293 -8.37 12.49 25.25
C LEU A 293 -8.43 13.78 24.43
N ALA A 294 -8.99 13.71 23.22
CA ALA A 294 -9.23 14.85 22.35
C ALA A 294 -10.03 15.96 23.04
N GLU A 295 -11.13 15.64 23.73
CA GLU A 295 -11.90 16.60 24.51
C GLU A 295 -11.06 17.27 25.61
N HIS A 296 -10.25 16.50 26.34
CA HIS A 296 -9.39 17.02 27.40
C HIS A 296 -8.20 17.85 26.88
N LEU A 297 -7.76 17.64 25.64
CA LEU A 297 -6.73 18.45 24.98
C LEU A 297 -7.27 19.79 24.45
N SER A 298 -8.59 20.00 24.43
CA SER A 298 -9.23 21.22 23.90
C SER A 298 -8.64 22.51 24.48
N GLY A 299 -8.29 22.53 25.76
CA GLY A 299 -7.66 23.69 26.40
C GLY A 299 -6.27 24.03 25.82
N LEU A 300 -5.45 23.03 25.48
CA LEU A 300 -4.14 23.26 24.85
C LEU A 300 -4.30 23.73 23.40
N ARG A 301 -5.27 23.14 22.69
CA ARG A 301 -5.59 23.49 21.30
C ARG A 301 -6.16 24.90 21.18
N ASN A 302 -7.14 25.27 22.00
CA ASN A 302 -7.77 26.59 21.96
C ASN A 302 -6.78 27.72 22.26
N ASN A 303 -5.75 27.43 23.07
CA ASN A 303 -4.66 28.35 23.36
C ASN A 303 -3.51 28.29 22.33
N LYS A 304 -3.67 27.52 21.23
CA LYS A 304 -2.68 27.33 20.17
C LYS A 304 -1.31 26.82 20.65
N ILE A 305 -1.28 26.14 21.80
CA ILE A 305 -0.06 25.50 22.34
C ILE A 305 0.26 24.26 21.51
N ILE A 306 -0.79 23.52 21.14
CA ILE A 306 -0.72 22.39 20.22
C ILE A 306 -1.48 22.74 18.95
N GLU A 307 -1.02 22.24 17.81
CA GLU A 307 -1.82 22.24 16.58
C GLU A 307 -2.96 21.21 16.71
N ASP A 308 -3.95 21.26 15.82
CA ASP A 308 -4.91 20.17 15.70
C ASP A 308 -4.11 18.87 15.49
N TRP A 309 -4.36 17.89 16.35
CA TRP A 309 -3.73 16.60 16.21
C TRP A 309 -4.38 15.86 15.04
N THR A 310 -3.61 15.04 14.35
CA THR A 310 -4.20 14.06 13.44
C THR A 310 -4.31 12.74 14.19
N ASP A 311 -5.53 12.23 14.31
CA ASP A 311 -5.81 10.90 14.85
C ASP A 311 -5.90 9.88 13.72
N LYS A 312 -5.32 8.70 13.92
CA LYS A 312 -5.44 7.59 12.97
C LYS A 312 -5.87 6.32 13.70
N GLU A 313 -7.02 5.80 13.26
CA GLU A 313 -7.59 4.54 13.71
C GLU A 313 -6.72 3.37 13.25
N LEU A 314 -6.43 2.43 14.14
CA LEU A 314 -5.73 1.19 13.78
C LEU A 314 -6.72 0.03 13.71
N LEU A 315 -7.06 -0.47 12.52
CA LEU A 315 -7.76 -1.74 12.37
C LEU A 315 -6.77 -2.89 12.55
N ALA A 316 -7.27 -4.03 13.04
CA ALA A 316 -6.51 -5.27 13.00
C ALA A 316 -6.26 -5.64 11.53
N GLY A 317 -5.01 -5.53 11.08
CA GLY A 317 -4.60 -5.83 9.71
C GLY A 317 -4.49 -4.61 8.78
N ASP A 318 -4.64 -3.38 9.29
CA ASP A 318 -4.45 -2.17 8.47
C ASP A 318 -3.01 -1.94 8.04
N VAL A 319 -2.90 -1.36 6.86
CA VAL A 319 -1.68 -0.87 6.23
C VAL A 319 -1.35 0.52 6.77
N TRP A 320 -0.08 0.75 7.03
CA TRP A 320 0.48 2.11 7.16
C TRP A 320 0.27 2.87 5.87
N ASN A 321 -0.74 3.71 5.87
CA ASN A 321 -1.05 4.59 4.75
C ASN A 321 -0.10 5.82 4.82
N ASP A 322 0.39 6.35 3.69
CA ASP A 322 1.39 7.45 3.67
C ASP A 322 0.95 8.71 4.43
N ALA A 323 -0.36 8.94 4.58
CA ALA A 323 -0.88 9.99 5.45
C ALA A 323 -0.51 9.78 6.94
N ILE A 324 -0.38 8.54 7.38
CA ILE A 324 0.07 8.18 8.74
C ILE A 324 1.58 8.36 8.87
N CYS A 325 2.36 7.93 7.85
CA CYS A 325 3.81 8.21 7.77
C CYS A 325 4.07 9.69 7.95
N GLN A 326 3.45 10.51 7.11
CA GLN A 326 3.74 11.94 7.02
C GLN A 326 3.41 12.65 8.33
N VAL A 327 2.24 12.38 8.91
CA VAL A 327 1.85 12.98 10.19
C VAL A 327 2.78 12.51 11.32
N LEU A 328 3.14 11.22 11.34
CA LEU A 328 4.11 10.72 12.30
C LEU A 328 5.44 11.45 12.13
N GLU A 329 5.96 11.64 10.90
CA GLU A 329 7.22 12.34 10.62
C GLU A 329 7.19 13.83 11.00
N GLU A 330 6.03 14.49 10.87
CA GLU A 330 5.87 15.91 11.20
C GLU A 330 5.63 16.16 12.70
N SER A 331 5.16 15.15 13.45
CA SER A 331 4.76 15.33 14.84
C SER A 331 5.95 15.36 15.80
N LYS A 332 5.96 16.35 16.72
CA LYS A 332 7.00 16.49 17.74
C LYS A 332 6.73 15.61 18.96
N ILE A 333 5.45 15.39 19.28
CA ILE A 333 5.01 14.51 20.36
C ILE A 333 4.19 13.36 19.76
N ILE A 334 4.52 12.13 20.16
CA ILE A 334 3.86 10.89 19.73
C ILE A 334 3.21 10.27 20.97
N LEU A 335 1.88 10.15 20.95
CA LEU A 335 1.08 9.54 22.01
C LEU A 335 0.66 8.13 21.57
N PHE A 336 1.00 7.13 22.37
CA PHE A 336 0.53 5.75 22.16
C PHE A 336 -0.52 5.38 23.20
N LEU A 337 -1.77 5.14 22.78
CA LEU A 337 -2.83 4.67 23.68
C LEU A 337 -2.72 3.16 23.88
N VAL A 338 -2.02 2.76 24.94
CA VAL A 338 -1.65 1.37 25.20
C VAL A 338 -2.77 0.60 25.88
N SER A 339 -3.13 -0.52 25.26
CA SER A 339 -4.11 -1.51 25.73
C SER A 339 -3.73 -2.91 25.25
N SER A 340 -4.43 -3.95 25.71
CA SER A 340 -4.24 -5.30 25.17
C SER A 340 -4.60 -5.40 23.68
N THR A 341 -5.54 -4.57 23.20
CA THR A 341 -5.93 -4.49 21.79
C THR A 341 -4.90 -3.78 20.93
N PHE A 342 -4.23 -2.76 21.46
CA PHE A 342 -3.06 -2.14 20.85
C PHE A 342 -1.91 -3.15 20.72
N MET A 343 -1.60 -3.90 21.77
CA MET A 343 -0.53 -4.90 21.75
C MET A 343 -0.76 -6.05 20.77
N ASN A 344 -2.01 -6.45 20.55
CA ASN A 344 -2.39 -7.55 19.66
C ASN A 344 -2.38 -7.17 18.17
N SER A 345 -2.03 -5.93 17.82
CA SER A 345 -1.84 -5.53 16.43
C SER A 345 -0.39 -5.79 16.04
N ASN A 346 -0.13 -6.88 15.30
CA ASN A 346 1.22 -7.28 14.86
C ASN A 346 1.98 -6.14 14.16
N TYR A 347 1.24 -5.26 13.49
CA TYR A 347 1.77 -4.18 12.68
C TYR A 347 2.35 -3.00 13.51
N ILE A 348 1.79 -2.72 14.69
CA ILE A 348 2.20 -1.61 15.57
C ILE A 348 3.61 -1.83 16.13
N ASN A 349 3.91 -3.08 16.47
CA ASN A 349 5.19 -3.46 17.08
C ASN A 349 6.35 -3.41 16.08
N GLU A 350 6.10 -3.66 14.80
CA GLU A 350 7.15 -3.79 13.78
C GLU A 350 7.46 -2.48 13.04
N VAL A 351 6.47 -1.60 12.87
CA VAL A 351 6.60 -0.38 12.05
C VAL A 351 6.49 0.91 12.88
N GLU A 352 5.34 1.19 13.51
CA GLU A 352 5.11 2.50 14.16
C GLU A 352 6.03 2.72 15.35
N ILE A 353 6.10 1.72 16.24
CA ILE A 353 6.93 1.78 17.44
C ILE A 353 8.39 1.86 17.01
N LYS A 354 8.82 1.08 16.02
CA LYS A 354 10.19 1.11 15.51
C LYS A 354 10.56 2.48 14.95
N ARG A 355 9.70 3.07 14.11
CA ARG A 355 9.96 4.40 13.54
C ARG A 355 9.91 5.51 14.57
N ALA A 356 8.95 5.49 15.48
CA ALA A 356 8.89 6.45 16.58
C ALA A 356 10.17 6.36 17.44
N LEU A 357 10.62 5.15 17.76
CA LEU A 357 11.85 4.90 18.52
C LEU A 357 13.10 5.45 17.82
N GLU A 358 13.19 5.31 16.49
CA GLU A 358 14.25 5.91 15.68
C GLU A 358 14.23 7.44 15.79
N ARG A 359 13.08 8.08 15.53
CA ARG A 359 12.92 9.54 15.65
C ARG A 359 13.21 10.06 17.05
N ASN A 360 12.86 9.29 18.08
CA ASN A 360 13.19 9.64 19.45
C ASN A 360 14.69 9.55 19.74
N LYS A 361 15.37 8.52 19.24
CA LYS A 361 16.83 8.37 19.36
C LYS A 361 17.58 9.51 18.67
N GLU A 362 17.02 10.03 17.57
CA GLU A 362 17.54 11.18 16.81
C GLU A 362 17.22 12.54 17.46
N GLY A 363 16.40 12.56 18.53
CA GLY A 363 15.97 13.79 19.20
C GLY A 363 14.86 14.56 18.48
N ASP A 364 14.33 13.99 17.39
CA ASP A 364 13.33 14.63 16.56
C ASP A 364 11.91 14.45 17.11
N ALA A 365 11.63 13.40 17.90
CA ALA A 365 10.33 13.16 18.52
C ALA A 365 10.39 12.81 20.03
N ILE A 366 9.35 13.20 20.78
CA ILE A 366 9.13 12.74 22.15
C ILE A 366 8.01 11.69 22.15
N ILE A 367 8.30 10.52 22.71
CA ILE A 367 7.33 9.43 22.86
C ILE A 367 6.72 9.47 24.26
N ILE A 368 5.39 9.41 24.34
CA ILE A 368 4.64 9.36 25.59
C ILE A 368 3.61 8.24 25.52
N PRO A 369 3.88 7.09 26.15
CA PRO A 369 2.88 6.03 26.27
C PRO A 369 1.78 6.46 27.25
N ILE A 370 0.52 6.23 26.90
CA ILE A 370 -0.66 6.48 27.74
C ILE A 370 -1.37 5.15 27.98
N ILE A 371 -1.32 4.64 29.21
CA ILE A 371 -1.94 3.36 29.56
C ILE A 371 -3.44 3.57 29.72
N ILE A 372 -4.23 3.13 28.74
CA ILE A 372 -5.68 3.34 28.73
C ILE A 372 -6.45 2.15 29.33
N ARG A 373 -5.88 0.93 29.27
CA ARG A 373 -6.46 -0.31 29.81
C ARG A 373 -5.37 -1.21 30.42
N PRO A 374 -5.70 -2.09 31.40
CA PRO A 374 -4.78 -3.10 31.89
C PRO A 374 -4.21 -3.94 30.75
N CYS A 375 -2.88 -3.99 30.65
CA CYS A 375 -2.17 -4.79 29.66
C CYS A 375 -0.73 -5.04 30.12
N ASP A 376 -0.04 -5.95 29.44
CA ASP A 376 1.37 -6.26 29.71
C ASP A 376 2.29 -5.19 29.09
N PHE A 377 2.15 -3.93 29.50
CA PHE A 377 2.95 -2.81 28.97
C PHE A 377 4.46 -3.02 29.10
N LYS A 378 4.90 -3.78 30.12
CA LYS A 378 6.32 -4.07 30.36
C LYS A 378 6.96 -4.93 29.28
N SER A 379 6.19 -5.66 28.48
CA SER A 379 6.73 -6.41 27.35
C SER A 379 6.95 -5.54 26.11
N LEU A 380 6.42 -4.31 26.08
CA LEU A 380 6.65 -3.38 24.96
C LEU A 380 7.99 -2.64 25.10
N PRO A 381 8.67 -2.34 23.98
CA PRO A 381 9.90 -1.52 23.98
C PRO A 381 9.63 -0.05 24.38
N LEU A 382 8.36 0.33 24.53
CA LEU A 382 7.90 1.61 25.05
C LEU A 382 8.09 1.76 26.58
N GLN A 383 8.33 0.66 27.31
CA GLN A 383 8.47 0.68 28.78
C GLN A 383 9.59 1.58 29.30
N LYS A 384 10.57 1.89 28.46
CA LYS A 384 11.71 2.77 28.79
C LYS A 384 11.33 4.26 28.87
N PHE A 385 10.15 4.63 28.38
CA PHE A 385 9.65 6.00 28.42
C PHE A 385 8.78 6.23 29.64
N ALA A 386 8.79 7.47 30.13
CA ALA A 386 7.86 7.90 31.17
C ALA A 386 6.42 7.86 30.60
N ALA A 387 5.64 6.91 31.09
CA ALA A 387 4.25 6.74 30.68
C ALA A 387 3.28 7.49 31.61
N LEU A 388 2.12 7.83 31.05
CA LEU A 388 1.00 8.46 31.74
C LEU A 388 -0.19 7.47 31.79
N PRO A 389 -1.13 7.61 32.73
CA PRO A 389 -1.10 8.47 33.91
C PRO A 389 0.00 8.08 34.91
N LYS A 390 0.20 8.90 35.95
CA LYS A 390 1.13 8.58 37.04
C LYS A 390 0.89 7.18 37.62
N ASN A 391 1.97 6.55 38.06
CA ASN A 391 1.99 5.18 38.61
C ASN A 391 1.52 4.09 37.63
N LEU A 392 1.46 4.38 36.32
CA LEU A 392 1.00 3.44 35.29
C LEU A 392 -0.43 2.92 35.52
N LYS A 393 -1.24 3.66 36.29
CA LYS A 393 -2.62 3.27 36.57
C LYS A 393 -3.47 3.48 35.31
N PRO A 394 -4.02 2.42 34.68
CA PRO A 394 -4.75 2.55 33.43
C PRO A 394 -5.96 3.48 33.54
N ILE A 395 -6.26 4.29 32.51
CA ILE A 395 -7.41 5.21 32.51
C ILE A 395 -8.72 4.49 32.87
N SER A 396 -8.92 3.25 32.41
CA SER A 396 -10.11 2.43 32.72
C SER A 396 -10.32 2.14 34.21
N ASP A 397 -9.25 2.21 35.03
CA ASP A 397 -9.25 1.79 36.44
C ASP A 397 -9.38 2.97 37.40
N TRP A 398 -9.44 4.20 36.89
CA TRP A 398 -9.68 5.39 37.69
C TRP A 398 -11.16 5.51 38.06
N THR A 399 -11.44 5.84 39.31
CA THR A 399 -12.81 6.11 39.79
C THR A 399 -13.46 7.26 39.03
N SER A 400 -12.67 8.24 38.60
CA SER A 400 -13.10 9.34 37.74
C SER A 400 -12.19 9.41 36.53
N ARG A 401 -12.77 9.22 35.34
CA ARG A 401 -12.04 9.30 34.06
C ARG A 401 -11.53 10.71 33.78
N ASP A 402 -12.31 11.73 34.11
CA ASP A 402 -11.88 13.13 33.94
C ASP A 402 -10.63 13.46 34.76
N LYS A 403 -10.54 12.95 35.99
CA LYS A 403 -9.32 13.10 36.82
C LYS A 403 -8.12 12.38 36.20
N ALA A 404 -8.35 11.22 35.58
CA ALA A 404 -7.31 10.46 34.90
C ALA A 404 -6.77 11.21 33.68
N TRP A 405 -7.66 11.76 32.86
CA TRP A 405 -7.28 12.56 31.70
C TRP A 405 -6.65 13.90 32.09
N LEU A 406 -7.10 14.53 33.17
CA LEU A 406 -6.44 15.72 33.71
C LEU A 406 -4.99 15.41 34.12
N ASP A 407 -4.73 14.26 34.75
CA ASP A 407 -3.35 13.85 35.08
C ASP A 407 -2.50 13.65 33.82
N VAL A 408 -3.07 13.10 32.75
CA VAL A 408 -2.42 13.01 31.42
C VAL A 408 -2.11 14.41 30.89
N VAL A 409 -3.09 15.32 30.85
CA VAL A 409 -2.91 16.70 30.34
C VAL A 409 -1.85 17.45 31.13
N ASP A 410 -1.82 17.32 32.45
CA ASP A 410 -0.80 17.94 33.30
C ASP A 410 0.59 17.34 33.07
N GLY A 411 0.67 16.03 32.79
CA GLY A 411 1.89 15.38 32.32
C GLY A 411 2.37 15.94 30.98
N LEU A 412 1.47 16.08 30.01
CA LEU A 412 1.77 16.63 28.68
C LEU A 412 2.25 18.08 28.76
N LYS A 413 1.61 18.93 29.58
CA LYS A 413 2.05 20.32 29.81
C LYS A 413 3.50 20.41 30.29
N LYS A 414 3.92 19.49 31.17
CA LYS A 414 5.31 19.46 31.66
C LYS A 414 6.29 19.14 30.54
N VAL A 415 5.95 18.17 29.68
CA VAL A 415 6.78 17.83 28.52
C VAL A 415 6.83 18.99 27.53
N ILE A 416 5.67 19.58 27.22
CA ILE A 416 5.56 20.74 26.32
C ILE A 416 6.40 21.93 26.83
N ALA A 417 6.45 22.16 28.14
CA ALA A 417 7.27 23.24 28.71
C ALA A 417 8.79 23.04 28.59
N THR A 418 9.24 21.84 28.16
CA THR A 418 10.67 21.54 27.91
C THR A 418 11.08 21.64 26.44
N LEU A 419 10.10 21.81 25.55
CA LEU A 419 10.28 22.06 24.11
C LEU A 419 10.45 23.55 23.85
#